data_AF-A0A520IJP4-F1
#
_entry.id   AF-A0A520IJP4-F1
#
_cell.length_a   1.000
_cell.length_b   1.000
_cell.length_c   1.000
_cell.angle_alpha   90.00
_cell.angle_beta   90.00
_cell.angle_gamma   90.00
#
_symmetry.space_group_name_H-M   'P 1'
#
loop_
_entity.id
_entity.type
_entity.pdbx_description
1 polymer ?
#
loop_
_entity_poly.entity_id
_entity_poly.type
_entity_poly.pdbx_seq_one_letter_code
_entity_poly.pdbx_strand_id
1 'polypeptide(L)'
;IVVVENVERNLEHGLSPLEAARKSMDEVSGALVAIVLVLCAVFIPTVFLTGLSGAFYRQFAVTISTATIISLLLSLTLSPALAAMLLKPHADAESGGRATRLVRRAGDAFNRGFERMSAAYGRLTARLVQAPRRMMLVYGGLIALTAFVFTVTPAGFVPAQDQGYFLTVIQLPPGSSVERTDAVMQKVAKRILPLAGVKGAVMLAGFDGPSQTLAPNSAAAYIPLKSFAERKKLGVTLASIMGEAQKATGDINEARLLIVPPPLIQGIGSAGGYRLMVQDQGGHGYQDMGKTAYDLIGKANQTKGLAQVYTFFDTATPRIFADVDRTKANMLGVPPERVFEALQVYLGSAFVNDFNLLGRTYRVTAQADSPFRNTTADIANLKTRSNTGEMVPIGSVSTFRDKTGPYRVVRYNLFPAVEVDGDTAKGSSSGQSLIAMEKLADTALPAGYAHEWTGIAYQQIS
;
A
#
# COMPACT_ATOMS: atom_id res chain seq x y z
N ILE A 1 23.89 16.53 27.62
CA ILE A 1 24.35 15.55 28.65
C ILE A 1 25.86 15.55 28.73
N VAL A 2 26.60 15.05 27.72
CA VAL A 2 28.08 14.96 27.72
C VAL A 2 28.77 16.24 28.22
N VAL A 3 28.36 17.41 27.71
CA VAL A 3 28.90 18.70 28.17
C VAL A 3 28.64 18.93 29.65
N VAL A 4 27.38 18.85 30.09
CA VAL A 4 26.98 19.11 31.48
C VAL A 4 27.65 18.13 32.45
N GLU A 5 27.72 16.85 32.10
CA GLU A 5 28.40 15.82 32.90
C GLU A 5 29.89 16.14 33.09
N ASN A 6 30.56 16.57 32.02
CA ASN A 6 31.97 16.92 32.10
C ASN A 6 32.20 18.23 32.87
N VAL A 7 31.25 19.18 32.79
CA VAL A 7 31.27 20.38 33.64
C VAL A 7 31.12 19.99 35.10
N GLU A 8 30.20 19.09 35.43
CA GLU A 8 30.01 18.61 36.79
C GLU A 8 31.27 17.91 37.34
N ARG A 9 31.90 17.05 36.53
CA ARG A 9 33.19 16.43 36.87
C ARG A 9 34.27 17.48 37.17
N ASN A 10 34.33 18.55 36.39
CA ASN A 10 35.29 19.64 36.60
C ASN A 10 34.92 20.53 37.80
N LEU A 11 33.63 20.66 38.14
CA LEU A 11 33.14 21.31 39.36
C LEU A 11 33.50 20.50 40.61
N GLU A 12 33.39 19.17 40.58
CA GLU A 12 33.85 18.27 41.65
C GLU A 12 35.36 18.42 41.91
N HIS A 13 36.13 18.75 40.88
CA HIS A 13 37.57 19.03 41.00
C HIS A 13 37.87 20.45 41.55
N GLY A 14 36.85 21.20 41.98
CA GLY A 14 37.00 22.48 42.68
C GLY A 14 37.09 23.71 41.78
N LEU A 15 36.82 23.60 40.48
CA LEU A 15 36.81 24.74 39.56
C LEU A 15 35.54 25.58 39.73
N SER A 16 35.60 26.88 39.45
CA SER A 16 34.39 27.71 39.39
C SER A 16 33.51 27.31 38.19
N PRO A 17 32.18 27.54 38.21
CA PRO A 17 31.28 27.13 37.12
C PRO A 17 31.70 27.62 35.74
N LEU A 18 32.23 28.84 35.64
CA LEU A 18 32.73 29.38 34.38
C LEU A 18 34.03 28.68 33.91
N GLU A 19 34.96 28.41 34.82
CA GLU A 19 36.21 27.73 34.51
C GLU A 19 35.98 26.25 34.17
N ALA A 20 35.10 25.59 34.93
CA ALA A 20 34.67 24.22 34.68
C ALA A 20 33.99 24.09 33.30
N ALA A 21 33.15 25.05 32.92
CA ALA A 21 32.55 25.11 31.58
C ALA A 21 33.59 25.27 30.47
N ARG A 22 34.54 26.19 30.61
CA ARG A 22 35.61 26.41 29.63
C ARG A 22 36.49 25.17 29.45
N LYS A 23 37.02 24.65 30.57
CA LYS A 23 37.87 23.45 30.56
C LYS A 23 37.13 22.25 29.98
N SER A 24 35.85 22.11 30.28
CA SER A 24 35.05 21.01 29.73
C SER A 24 34.93 21.09 28.22
N MET A 25 34.77 22.29 27.66
CA MET A 25 34.73 22.48 26.22
C MET A 25 36.06 22.13 25.56
N ASP A 26 37.19 22.46 26.17
CA ASP A 26 38.51 22.05 25.66
C ASP A 26 38.67 20.52 25.61
N GLU A 27 38.09 19.82 26.59
CA GLU A 27 38.18 18.36 26.69
C GLU A 27 37.24 17.62 25.73
N VAL A 28 36.00 18.10 25.53
CA VAL A 28 34.95 17.31 24.83
C VAL A 28 34.57 17.82 23.45
N SER A 29 34.93 19.06 23.06
CA SER A 29 34.48 19.64 21.78
C SER A 29 34.87 18.78 20.58
N GLY A 30 36.12 18.30 20.54
CA GLY A 30 36.60 17.44 19.46
C GLY A 30 35.80 16.13 19.35
N ALA A 31 35.50 15.49 20.48
CA ALA A 31 34.70 14.27 20.53
C ALA A 31 33.25 14.53 20.06
N LEU A 32 32.64 15.65 20.45
CA LEU A 32 31.29 16.02 20.03
C LEU A 32 31.19 16.21 18.52
N VAL A 33 32.15 16.95 17.94
CA VAL A 33 32.22 17.14 16.48
C VAL A 33 32.42 15.81 15.76
N ALA A 34 33.33 14.96 16.26
CA ALA A 34 33.61 13.65 15.66
C ALA A 34 32.36 12.74 15.65
N ILE A 35 31.64 12.65 16.76
CA ILE A 35 30.41 11.83 16.85
C ILE A 35 29.36 12.31 15.84
N VAL A 36 29.18 13.62 15.73
CA VAL A 36 28.20 14.21 14.80
C VAL A 36 28.61 13.97 13.35
N LEU A 37 29.89 14.14 13.01
CA LEU A 37 30.40 13.84 11.67
C LEU A 37 30.23 12.36 11.31
N VAL A 38 30.47 11.44 12.25
CA VAL A 38 30.27 10.00 12.03
C VAL A 38 28.78 9.70 11.79
N LEU A 39 27.87 10.29 12.57
CA LEU A 39 26.43 10.14 12.35
C LEU A 39 26.02 10.69 10.99
N CYS A 40 26.49 11.88 10.62
CA CYS A 40 26.27 12.45 9.30
C CYS A 40 26.82 11.56 8.19
N ALA A 41 28.00 10.95 8.36
CA ALA A 41 28.60 10.04 7.39
C ALA A 41 27.76 8.76 7.17
N VAL A 42 27.00 8.32 8.18
CA VAL A 42 26.09 7.18 8.04
C VAL A 42 24.77 7.58 7.37
N PHE A 43 24.20 8.74 7.72
CA PHE A 43 22.86 9.13 7.25
C PHE A 43 22.86 9.91 5.93
N ILE A 44 23.82 10.79 5.67
CA ILE A 44 23.85 11.60 4.42
C ILE A 44 23.86 10.73 3.16
N PRO A 45 24.63 9.62 3.08
CA PRO A 45 24.62 8.77 1.89
C PRO A 45 23.23 8.22 1.53
N THR A 46 22.36 7.99 2.51
CA THR A 46 21.03 7.41 2.26
C THR A 46 20.08 8.38 1.56
N VAL A 47 20.39 9.68 1.52
CA VAL A 47 19.65 10.71 0.75
C VAL A 47 19.69 10.44 -0.76
N PHE A 48 20.77 9.82 -1.23
CA PHE A 48 21.03 9.52 -2.64
C PHE A 48 20.37 8.23 -3.13
N LEU A 49 19.74 7.46 -2.23
CA LEU A 49 18.93 6.31 -2.64
C LEU A 49 17.78 6.77 -3.55
N THR A 50 17.56 6.05 -4.64
CA THR A 50 16.50 6.30 -5.61
C THR A 50 15.25 5.44 -5.30
N GLY A 51 14.17 5.67 -6.04
CA GLY A 51 12.92 4.93 -5.87
C GLY A 51 12.11 5.33 -4.63
N LEU A 52 11.06 4.56 -4.35
CA LEU A 52 10.15 4.84 -3.24
C LEU A 52 10.84 4.68 -1.88
N SER A 53 11.65 3.63 -1.74
CA SER A 53 12.47 3.36 -0.55
C SER A 53 13.40 4.55 -0.25
N GLY A 54 14.06 5.09 -1.27
CA GLY A 54 14.93 6.26 -1.14
C GLY A 54 14.19 7.51 -0.66
N ALA A 55 12.94 7.73 -1.08
CA ALA A 55 12.14 8.84 -0.59
C ALA A 55 11.84 8.74 0.92
N PHE A 56 11.55 7.53 1.43
CA PHE A 56 11.39 7.30 2.88
C PHE A 56 12.70 7.54 3.63
N TYR A 57 13.81 6.97 3.16
CA TYR A 57 15.12 7.14 3.80
C TYR A 57 15.57 8.61 3.81
N ARG A 58 15.27 9.37 2.75
CA ARG A 58 15.60 10.80 2.66
C ARG A 58 14.97 11.61 3.78
N GLN A 59 13.71 11.32 4.16
CA GLN A 59 13.05 12.03 5.27
C GLN A 59 13.81 11.80 6.58
N PHE A 60 14.11 10.53 6.91
CA PHE A 60 14.87 10.21 8.12
C PHE A 60 16.28 10.80 8.10
N ALA A 61 16.98 10.68 6.97
CA ALA A 61 18.35 11.16 6.81
C ALA A 61 18.46 12.66 7.01
N VAL A 62 17.59 13.44 6.35
CA VAL A 62 17.59 14.90 6.45
C VAL A 62 17.21 15.33 7.86
N THR A 63 16.17 14.74 8.46
CA THR A 63 15.73 15.10 9.81
C THR A 63 16.80 14.78 10.86
N ILE A 64 17.36 13.57 10.83
CA ILE A 64 18.38 13.15 11.81
C ILE A 64 19.65 13.97 11.62
N SER A 65 20.13 14.14 10.39
CA SER A 65 21.36 14.91 10.14
C SER A 65 21.20 16.37 10.57
N THR A 66 20.09 17.01 10.20
CA THR A 66 19.81 18.40 10.58
C THR A 66 19.67 18.54 12.10
N ALA A 67 18.90 17.67 12.74
CA ALA A 67 18.74 17.69 14.20
C ALA A 67 20.07 17.48 14.93
N THR A 68 20.92 16.58 14.43
CA THR A 68 22.23 16.29 15.01
C THR A 68 23.21 17.45 14.84
N ILE A 69 23.20 18.14 13.69
CA ILE A 69 24.00 19.35 13.46
C ILE A 69 23.53 20.49 14.36
N ILE A 70 22.22 20.72 14.47
CA ILE A 70 21.67 21.72 15.40
C ILE A 70 22.04 21.36 16.84
N SER A 71 21.92 20.08 17.22
CA SER A 71 22.33 19.59 18.54
C SER A 71 23.82 19.84 18.80
N LEU A 72 24.69 19.68 17.80
CA LEU A 72 26.10 20.00 17.91
C LEU A 72 26.27 21.50 18.19
N LEU A 73 25.65 22.37 17.40
CA LEU A 73 25.72 23.82 17.58
C LEU A 73 25.26 24.23 18.98
N LEU A 74 24.14 23.69 19.46
CA LEU A 74 23.63 23.93 20.81
C LEU A 74 24.54 23.33 21.90
N SER A 75 25.19 22.20 21.64
CA SER A 75 26.14 21.60 22.58
C SER A 75 27.43 22.41 22.69
N LEU A 76 27.87 23.07 21.61
CA LEU A 76 29.08 23.87 21.60
C LEU A 76 28.86 25.32 22.10
N THR A 77 27.62 25.81 22.05
CA THR A 77 27.31 27.21 22.37
C THR A 77 26.43 27.33 23.62
N LEU A 78 25.16 26.94 23.51
CA LEU A 78 24.16 27.15 24.55
C LEU A 78 24.39 26.29 25.79
N SER A 79 24.75 25.03 25.60
CA SER A 79 24.95 24.08 26.71
C SER A 79 26.04 24.51 27.71
N PRO A 80 27.27 24.87 27.28
CA PRO A 80 28.29 25.35 28.21
C PRO A 80 27.94 26.71 28.82
N ALA A 81 27.27 27.60 28.08
CA ALA A 81 26.82 28.88 28.62
C ALA A 81 25.79 28.69 29.75
N LEU A 82 24.78 27.85 29.52
CA LEU A 82 23.79 27.50 30.53
C LEU A 82 24.42 26.74 31.71
N ALA A 83 25.36 25.84 31.45
CA ALA A 83 26.08 25.12 32.51
C ALA A 83 26.84 26.12 33.42
N ALA A 84 27.55 27.09 32.84
CA ALA A 84 28.26 28.11 33.60
C ALA A 84 27.32 29.03 34.42
N MET A 85 26.10 29.29 33.93
CA MET A 85 25.14 30.18 34.58
C MET A 85 24.25 29.49 35.63
N LEU A 86 23.92 28.21 35.42
CA LEU A 86 22.92 27.49 36.21
C LEU A 86 23.53 26.49 37.20
N LEU A 87 24.70 25.91 36.90
CA LEU A 87 25.33 24.95 37.80
C LEU A 87 25.96 25.67 38.99
N LYS A 88 25.72 25.11 40.17
CA LYS A 88 26.23 25.65 41.42
C LYS A 88 27.51 24.92 41.82
N PRO A 89 28.51 25.63 42.36
CA PRO A 89 29.68 24.99 42.94
C PRO A 89 29.28 24.03 44.06
N HIS A 90 30.04 22.94 44.21
CA HIS A 90 29.98 22.05 45.37
C HIS A 90 30.63 22.71 46.59
N ALA A 91 30.07 23.82 47.08
CA ALA A 91 30.48 24.47 48.32
C ALA A 91 29.33 24.45 49.34
N ASP A 92 29.59 23.77 50.47
CA ASP A 92 28.87 23.75 51.74
C ASP A 92 27.42 24.26 51.75
N ALA A 93 26.48 23.41 51.34
CA ALA A 93 25.07 23.57 51.65
C ALA A 93 24.70 22.79 52.94
N GLU A 94 25.14 23.29 54.10
CA GLU A 94 24.66 22.77 55.41
C GLU A 94 23.20 23.16 55.74
N SER A 95 22.58 24.06 54.97
CA SER A 95 21.23 24.58 55.27
C SER A 95 20.14 23.98 54.37
N GLY A 96 19.57 22.82 54.76
CA GLY A 96 18.42 22.20 54.10
C GLY A 96 17.45 21.51 55.05
N GLY A 97 16.13 21.69 54.82
CA GLY A 97 15.04 21.08 55.60
C GLY A 97 15.06 19.53 55.59
N ARG A 98 14.17 18.89 56.38
CA ARG A 98 14.10 17.42 56.51
C ARG A 98 13.91 16.70 55.16
N ALA A 99 13.16 17.29 54.22
CA ALA A 99 12.95 16.75 52.88
C ALA A 99 14.23 16.78 52.02
N THR A 100 15.00 17.87 52.07
CA THR A 100 16.28 18.02 51.37
C THR A 100 17.31 16.97 51.83
N ARG A 101 17.31 16.65 53.12
CA ARG A 101 18.16 15.59 53.70
C ARG A 101 17.75 14.18 53.28
N LEU A 102 16.46 13.90 53.10
CA LEU A 102 15.98 12.61 52.62
C LEU A 102 16.37 12.38 51.15
N VAL A 103 16.18 13.40 50.30
CA VAL A 103 16.58 13.36 48.89
C VAL A 103 18.10 13.22 48.77
N ARG A 104 18.88 13.94 49.58
CA ARG A 104 20.34 13.79 49.63
C ARG A 104 20.76 12.37 50.01
N ARG A 105 20.17 11.78 51.06
CA ARG A 105 20.46 10.38 51.44
C ARG A 105 20.15 9.37 50.34
N ALA A 106 19.07 9.58 49.58
CA ALA A 106 18.73 8.75 48.42
C ALA A 106 19.75 8.95 47.27
N GLY A 107 20.13 10.19 46.97
CA GLY A 107 21.18 10.52 46.00
C GLY A 107 22.54 9.93 46.39
N ASP A 108 22.95 10.08 47.64
CA ASP A 108 24.20 9.52 48.15
C ASP A 108 24.18 7.98 48.11
N ALA A 109 23.02 7.36 48.37
CA ALA A 109 22.87 5.91 48.25
C ALA A 109 22.97 5.44 46.79
N PHE A 110 22.39 6.19 45.86
CA PHE A 110 22.53 5.97 44.43
C PHE A 110 23.99 6.12 43.99
N ASN A 111 24.66 7.22 44.35
CA ASN A 111 26.07 7.48 44.03
C ASN A 111 26.98 6.37 44.54
N ARG A 112 26.81 5.94 45.80
CA ARG A 112 27.55 4.78 46.36
C ARG A 112 27.29 3.47 45.61
N GLY A 113 26.08 3.29 45.06
CA GLY A 113 25.75 2.14 44.22
C GLY A 113 26.42 2.24 42.84
N PHE A 114 26.36 3.43 42.24
CA PHE A 114 26.96 3.75 40.95
C PHE A 114 28.48 3.63 40.98
N GLU A 115 29.15 4.14 42.02
CA GLU A 115 30.59 3.99 42.23
C GLU A 115 31.00 2.52 42.33
N ARG A 116 30.24 1.70 43.09
CA ARG A 116 30.48 0.26 43.20
C ARG A 116 30.35 -0.43 41.83
N MET A 117 29.34 -0.05 41.06
CA MET A 117 29.13 -0.55 39.69
C MET A 117 30.27 -0.12 38.75
N SER A 118 30.67 1.15 38.80
CA SER A 118 31.78 1.71 38.02
C SER A 118 33.11 1.01 38.34
N ALA A 119 33.40 0.78 39.63
CA ALA A 119 34.58 0.05 40.06
C ALA A 119 34.53 -1.43 39.63
N ALA A 120 33.35 -2.07 39.66
CA ALA A 120 33.18 -3.44 39.17
C ALA A 120 33.36 -3.52 37.65
N TYR A 121 32.78 -2.58 36.90
CA TYR A 121 32.95 -2.45 35.46
C TYR A 121 34.43 -2.24 35.10
N GLY A 122 35.13 -1.32 35.79
CA GLY A 122 36.57 -1.09 35.59
C GLY A 122 37.41 -2.35 35.84
N ARG A 123 37.14 -3.08 36.93
CA ARG A 123 37.81 -4.38 37.21
C ARG A 123 37.53 -5.43 36.15
N LEU A 124 36.29 -5.49 35.64
CA LEU A 124 35.92 -6.40 34.56
C LEU A 124 36.68 -6.04 33.28
N THR A 125 36.62 -4.77 32.86
CA THR A 125 37.32 -4.28 31.67
C THR A 125 38.82 -4.56 31.75
N ALA A 126 39.46 -4.30 32.89
CA ALA A 126 40.87 -4.61 33.10
C ALA A 126 41.18 -6.11 32.89
N ARG A 127 40.32 -7.01 33.38
CA ARG A 127 40.47 -8.47 33.16
C ARG A 127 40.26 -8.85 31.69
N LEU A 128 39.29 -8.24 31.01
CA LEU A 128 38.97 -8.55 29.61
C LEU A 128 40.07 -8.07 28.66
N VAL A 129 40.64 -6.89 28.91
CA VAL A 129 41.76 -6.34 28.12
C VAL A 129 43.01 -7.24 28.19
N GLN A 130 43.24 -7.91 29.32
CA GLN A 130 44.33 -8.87 29.49
C GLN A 130 44.12 -10.19 28.73
N ALA A 131 42.93 -10.44 28.16
CA ALA A 131 42.59 -11.67 27.45
C ALA A 131 42.17 -11.39 25.98
N PRO A 132 43.02 -10.73 25.16
CA PRO A 132 42.63 -10.26 23.83
C PRO A 132 42.22 -11.40 22.89
N ARG A 133 42.88 -12.57 22.94
CA ARG A 133 42.50 -13.73 22.13
C ARG A 133 41.09 -14.24 22.44
N ARG A 134 40.71 -14.30 23.72
CA ARG A 134 39.36 -14.71 24.13
C ARG A 134 38.32 -13.68 23.71
N MET A 135 38.63 -12.39 23.86
CA MET A 135 37.73 -11.31 23.44
C MET A 135 37.55 -11.28 21.92
N MET A 136 38.61 -11.51 21.15
CA MET A 136 38.51 -11.62 19.69
C MET A 136 37.71 -12.85 19.24
N LEU A 137 37.81 -13.98 19.95
CA LEU A 137 36.97 -15.15 19.67
C LEU A 137 35.49 -14.86 19.94
N VAL A 138 35.17 -14.22 21.07
CA VAL A 138 33.80 -13.82 21.39
C VAL A 138 33.28 -12.82 20.36
N TYR A 139 34.09 -11.83 19.98
CA TYR A 139 33.73 -10.84 18.96
C TYR A 139 33.48 -11.50 17.59
N GLY A 140 34.35 -12.43 17.16
CA GLY A 140 34.14 -13.22 15.96
C GLY A 140 32.86 -14.06 16.01
N GLY A 141 32.56 -14.66 17.17
CA GLY A 141 31.31 -15.37 17.42
C GLY A 141 30.07 -14.48 17.31
N LEU A 142 30.13 -13.24 17.82
CA LEU A 142 29.05 -12.26 17.69
C LEU A 142 28.86 -11.79 16.25
N ILE A 143 29.94 -11.62 15.48
CA ILE A 143 29.86 -11.33 14.04
C ILE A 143 29.20 -12.49 13.30
N ALA A 144 29.62 -13.73 13.57
CA ALA A 144 29.04 -14.92 12.94
C ALA A 144 27.55 -15.07 13.29
N LEU A 145 27.19 -14.82 14.55
CA LEU A 145 25.79 -14.81 14.99
C LEU A 145 24.99 -13.70 14.31
N THR A 146 25.56 -12.50 14.16
CA THR A 146 24.91 -11.39 13.46
C THR A 146 24.67 -11.74 11.99
N ALA A 147 25.67 -12.31 11.31
CA ALA A 147 25.53 -12.78 9.93
C ALA A 147 24.45 -13.86 9.81
N PHE A 148 24.42 -14.83 10.74
CA PHE A 148 23.40 -15.85 10.79
C PHE A 148 22.00 -15.26 10.97
N VAL A 149 21.80 -14.39 11.98
CA VAL A 149 20.52 -13.72 12.25
C VAL A 149 20.07 -12.90 11.04
N PHE A 150 21.00 -12.21 10.38
CA PHE A 150 20.71 -11.44 9.18
C PHE A 150 20.16 -12.32 8.03
N THR A 151 20.70 -13.52 7.84
CA THR A 151 20.22 -14.46 6.80
C THR A 151 18.88 -15.11 7.11
N VAL A 152 18.52 -15.29 8.38
CA VAL A 152 17.25 -15.93 8.76
C VAL A 152 16.12 -14.93 8.99
N THR A 153 16.41 -13.64 9.12
CA THR A 153 15.41 -12.60 9.34
C THR A 153 14.62 -12.35 8.06
N PRO A 154 13.29 -12.59 8.05
CA PRO A 154 12.51 -12.43 6.84
C PRO A 154 12.42 -10.97 6.40
N ALA A 155 12.70 -10.71 5.12
CA ALA A 155 12.56 -9.37 4.55
C ALA A 155 11.08 -8.99 4.40
N GLY A 156 10.78 -7.72 4.69
CA GLY A 156 9.48 -7.09 4.49
C GLY A 156 9.65 -5.62 4.17
N PHE A 157 8.64 -5.01 3.56
CA PHE A 157 8.70 -3.60 3.14
C PHE A 157 8.06 -2.66 4.17
N VAL A 158 6.74 -2.48 4.10
CA VAL A 158 5.98 -1.68 5.06
C VAL A 158 5.03 -2.60 5.82
N PRO A 159 4.96 -2.55 7.16
CA PRO A 159 4.07 -3.40 7.93
C PRO A 159 2.60 -3.06 7.64
N ALA A 160 1.74 -4.08 7.70
CA ALA A 160 0.28 -3.89 7.66
C ALA A 160 -0.17 -2.93 8.78
N GLN A 161 -0.88 -1.86 8.42
CA GLN A 161 -1.40 -0.88 9.36
C GLN A 161 -2.91 -0.81 9.31
N ASP A 162 -3.51 -0.60 10.48
CA ASP A 162 -4.93 -0.26 10.57
C ASP A 162 -5.10 1.22 10.21
N GLN A 163 -5.59 1.49 9.00
CA GLN A 163 -5.86 2.84 8.51
C GLN A 163 -7.27 3.35 8.90
N GLY A 164 -8.00 2.62 9.75
CA GLY A 164 -9.34 3.02 10.21
C GLY A 164 -10.46 2.77 9.20
N TYR A 165 -10.22 2.01 8.14
CA TYR A 165 -11.24 1.51 7.21
C TYR A 165 -10.76 0.24 6.51
N PHE A 166 -11.69 -0.48 5.90
CA PHE A 166 -11.38 -1.59 4.99
C PHE A 166 -12.22 -1.50 3.72
N LEU A 167 -11.82 -2.25 2.70
CA LEU A 167 -12.48 -2.30 1.40
C LEU A 167 -13.23 -3.61 1.25
N THR A 168 -14.42 -3.56 0.64
CA THR A 168 -15.16 -4.74 0.19
C THR A 168 -15.38 -4.62 -1.31
N VAL A 169 -14.80 -5.55 -2.06
CA VAL A 169 -15.00 -5.69 -3.50
C VAL A 169 -16.16 -6.65 -3.71
N ILE A 170 -17.14 -6.22 -4.51
CA ILE A 170 -18.36 -6.96 -4.80
C ILE A 170 -18.40 -7.18 -6.32
N GLN A 171 -18.19 -8.42 -6.75
CA GLN A 171 -18.15 -8.76 -8.17
C GLN A 171 -19.26 -9.76 -8.50
N LEU A 172 -20.25 -9.33 -9.28
CA LEU A 172 -21.30 -10.20 -9.80
C LEU A 172 -20.84 -10.90 -11.09
N PRO A 173 -21.50 -11.99 -11.49
CA PRO A 173 -21.27 -12.62 -12.79
C PRO A 173 -21.33 -11.61 -13.95
N PRO A 174 -20.47 -11.77 -14.98
CA PRO A 174 -20.48 -10.93 -16.16
C PRO A 174 -21.86 -10.81 -16.82
N GLY A 175 -22.19 -9.62 -17.32
CA GLY A 175 -23.50 -9.32 -17.92
C GLY A 175 -24.59 -8.96 -16.91
N SER A 176 -24.30 -8.98 -15.59
CA SER A 176 -25.23 -8.44 -14.59
C SER A 176 -25.41 -6.93 -14.73
N SER A 177 -26.64 -6.45 -14.59
CA SER A 177 -26.96 -5.02 -14.65
C SER A 177 -26.55 -4.29 -13.37
N VAL A 178 -26.41 -2.96 -13.46
CA VAL A 178 -26.06 -2.13 -12.30
C VAL A 178 -27.13 -2.18 -11.21
N GLU A 179 -28.40 -2.34 -11.60
CA GLU A 179 -29.53 -2.48 -10.67
C GLU A 179 -29.42 -3.79 -9.85
N ARG A 180 -28.99 -4.88 -10.50
CA ARG A 180 -28.73 -6.15 -9.80
C ARG A 180 -27.55 -6.02 -8.84
N THR A 181 -26.50 -5.33 -9.28
CA THR A 181 -25.33 -5.04 -8.44
C THR A 181 -25.70 -4.18 -7.23
N ASP A 182 -26.49 -3.13 -7.41
CA ASP A 182 -26.98 -2.28 -6.33
C ASP A 182 -27.81 -3.07 -5.32
N ALA A 183 -28.71 -3.95 -5.79
CA ALA A 183 -29.50 -4.81 -4.92
C ALA A 183 -28.63 -5.71 -4.02
N VAL A 184 -27.56 -6.31 -4.57
CA VAL A 184 -26.60 -7.12 -3.80
C VAL A 184 -25.78 -6.24 -2.86
N MET A 185 -25.32 -5.07 -3.31
CA MET A 185 -24.58 -4.10 -2.51
C MET A 185 -25.39 -3.66 -1.28
N GLN A 186 -26.69 -3.40 -1.42
CA GLN A 186 -27.59 -3.11 -0.30
C GLN A 186 -27.73 -4.29 0.68
N LYS A 187 -27.75 -5.54 0.19
CA LYS A 187 -27.73 -6.73 1.06
C LYS A 187 -26.44 -6.77 1.89
N VAL A 188 -25.29 -6.56 1.25
CA VAL A 188 -23.98 -6.49 1.93
C VAL A 188 -23.98 -5.38 2.99
N ALA A 189 -24.48 -4.19 2.66
CA ALA A 189 -24.60 -3.07 3.59
C ALA A 189 -25.36 -3.45 4.87
N LYS A 190 -26.52 -4.10 4.72
CA LYS A 190 -27.37 -4.55 5.83
C LYS A 190 -26.67 -5.54 6.76
N ARG A 191 -25.71 -6.32 6.26
CA ARG A 191 -24.92 -7.27 7.05
C ARG A 191 -23.73 -6.63 7.77
N ILE A 192 -23.06 -5.66 7.12
CA ILE A 192 -21.83 -5.06 7.64
C ILE A 192 -22.11 -3.90 8.60
N LEU A 193 -23.11 -3.06 8.32
CA LEU A 193 -23.41 -1.87 9.14
C LEU A 193 -23.68 -2.17 10.63
N PRO A 194 -24.34 -3.29 11.01
CA PRO A 194 -24.56 -3.61 12.42
C PRO A 194 -23.32 -4.08 13.18
N LEU A 195 -22.20 -4.39 12.50
CA LEU A 195 -21.02 -4.97 13.14
C LEU A 195 -20.36 -4.01 14.14
N ALA A 196 -19.86 -4.56 15.23
CA ALA A 196 -19.21 -3.78 16.27
C ALA A 196 -17.92 -3.12 15.74
N GLY A 197 -17.84 -1.79 15.86
CA GLY A 197 -16.67 -1.03 15.40
C GLY A 197 -16.78 -0.46 13.99
N VAL A 198 -17.82 -0.80 13.22
CA VAL A 198 -18.16 -0.12 11.96
C VAL A 198 -18.81 1.24 12.26
N LYS A 199 -18.39 2.28 11.53
CA LYS A 199 -18.96 3.64 11.63
C LYS A 199 -20.00 3.91 10.55
N GLY A 200 -19.78 3.39 9.35
CA GLY A 200 -20.67 3.56 8.20
C GLY A 200 -20.15 2.81 6.98
N ALA A 201 -20.79 3.04 5.84
CA ALA A 201 -20.39 2.46 4.56
C ALA A 201 -20.59 3.49 3.44
N VAL A 202 -19.59 3.63 2.58
CA VAL A 202 -19.68 4.37 1.31
C VAL A 202 -19.57 3.33 0.21
N MET A 203 -20.63 3.13 -0.56
CA MET A 203 -20.70 2.04 -1.54
C MET A 203 -21.01 2.59 -2.93
N LEU A 204 -20.26 2.14 -3.92
CA LEU A 204 -20.30 2.63 -5.29
C LEU A 204 -20.66 1.47 -6.22
N ALA A 205 -21.92 1.42 -6.67
CA ALA A 205 -22.35 0.48 -7.69
C ALA A 205 -21.84 0.92 -9.07
N GLY A 206 -21.39 -0.03 -9.89
CA GLY A 206 -20.82 0.25 -11.20
C GLY A 206 -19.33 0.61 -11.18
N PHE A 207 -18.67 0.55 -10.01
CA PHE A 207 -17.26 0.90 -9.85
C PHE A 207 -16.45 -0.30 -9.31
N ASP A 208 -15.42 -0.68 -10.05
CA ASP A 208 -14.47 -1.72 -9.68
C ASP A 208 -13.28 -1.08 -8.94
N GLY A 209 -13.19 -1.30 -7.63
CA GLY A 209 -12.15 -0.71 -6.78
C GLY A 209 -10.72 -1.15 -7.13
N PRO A 210 -10.43 -2.46 -7.23
CA PRO A 210 -9.10 -2.96 -7.59
C PRO A 210 -8.56 -2.49 -8.94
N SER A 211 -9.42 -2.30 -9.94
CA SER A 211 -9.02 -1.82 -11.27
C SER A 211 -9.24 -0.32 -11.49
N GLN A 212 -9.99 0.33 -10.60
CA GLN A 212 -10.47 1.71 -10.71
C GLN A 212 -11.22 1.99 -12.03
N THR A 213 -11.96 0.99 -12.53
CA THR A 213 -12.74 1.12 -13.77
C THR A 213 -14.24 1.07 -13.52
N LEU A 214 -15.02 1.43 -14.55
CA LEU A 214 -16.47 1.35 -14.51
C LEU A 214 -16.94 0.03 -15.13
N ALA A 215 -17.73 -0.72 -14.38
CA ALA A 215 -18.28 -2.01 -14.80
C ALA A 215 -19.64 -2.25 -14.10
N PRO A 216 -20.75 -2.47 -14.85
CA PRO A 216 -22.08 -2.62 -14.26
C PRO A 216 -22.22 -3.77 -13.25
N ASN A 217 -21.43 -4.84 -13.40
CA ASN A 217 -21.43 -6.01 -12.53
C ASN A 217 -20.44 -5.89 -11.35
N SER A 218 -19.81 -4.73 -11.15
CA SER A 218 -18.84 -4.49 -10.08
C SER A 218 -19.33 -3.41 -9.12
N ALA A 219 -19.00 -3.56 -7.86
CA ALA A 219 -19.14 -2.51 -6.86
C ALA A 219 -17.98 -2.53 -5.88
N ALA A 220 -17.66 -1.36 -5.34
CA ALA A 220 -16.68 -1.19 -4.28
C ALA A 220 -17.32 -0.49 -3.09
N ALA A 221 -17.08 -1.03 -1.90
CA ALA A 221 -17.54 -0.47 -0.65
C ALA A 221 -16.37 -0.13 0.26
N TYR A 222 -16.32 1.13 0.69
CA TYR A 222 -15.37 1.67 1.65
C TYR A 222 -16.08 1.71 3.01
N ILE A 223 -15.56 0.93 3.96
CA ILE A 223 -16.19 0.76 5.28
C ILE A 223 -15.35 1.48 6.33
N PRO A 224 -15.62 2.77 6.62
CA PRO A 224 -14.97 3.49 7.70
C PRO A 224 -15.31 2.86 9.06
N LEU A 225 -14.29 2.75 9.91
CA LEU A 225 -14.39 2.24 11.26
C LEU A 225 -14.56 3.38 12.28
N LYS A 226 -15.04 3.01 13.46
CA LYS A 226 -15.03 3.89 14.64
C LYS A 226 -13.59 4.21 15.07
N SER A 227 -13.44 5.24 15.88
CA SER A 227 -12.13 5.66 16.38
C SER A 227 -11.42 4.51 17.12
N PHE A 228 -10.09 4.53 17.12
CA PHE A 228 -9.29 3.52 17.84
C PHE A 228 -9.68 3.42 19.32
N ALA A 229 -10.00 4.55 19.97
CA ALA A 229 -10.42 4.59 21.37
C ALA A 229 -11.75 3.86 21.60
N GLU A 230 -12.72 4.03 20.71
CA GLU A 230 -14.02 3.34 20.80
C GLU A 230 -13.87 1.84 20.52
N ARG A 231 -13.10 1.48 19.49
CA ARG A 231 -12.85 0.07 19.16
C ARG A 231 -12.10 -0.67 20.26
N LYS A 232 -11.15 0.01 20.93
CA LYS A 232 -10.48 -0.53 22.12
C LYS A 232 -11.47 -0.83 23.26
N LYS A 233 -12.44 0.05 23.52
CA LYS A 233 -13.50 -0.18 24.53
C LYS A 233 -14.39 -1.36 24.17
N LEU A 234 -14.64 -1.58 22.88
CA LEU A 234 -15.42 -2.71 22.36
C LEU A 234 -14.61 -4.02 22.28
N GLY A 235 -13.29 -3.98 22.49
CA GLY A 235 -12.42 -5.15 22.37
C GLY A 235 -12.24 -5.66 20.93
N VAL A 236 -12.53 -4.84 19.92
CA VAL A 236 -12.48 -5.24 18.50
C VAL A 236 -11.24 -4.69 17.80
N THR A 237 -10.61 -5.54 16.97
CA THR A 237 -9.48 -5.17 16.11
C THR A 237 -9.92 -5.14 14.64
N LEU A 238 -9.15 -4.49 13.76
CA LEU A 238 -9.43 -4.52 12.32
C LEU A 238 -9.59 -5.96 11.79
N ALA A 239 -8.67 -6.85 12.17
CA ALA A 239 -8.71 -8.25 11.76
C ALA A 239 -9.98 -8.98 12.26
N SER A 240 -10.43 -8.70 13.49
CA SER A 240 -11.68 -9.25 14.03
C SER A 240 -12.89 -8.76 13.23
N ILE A 241 -12.96 -7.45 12.97
CA ILE A 241 -14.07 -6.83 12.24
C ILE A 241 -14.14 -7.37 10.81
N MET A 242 -13.00 -7.46 10.11
CA MET A 242 -12.95 -8.05 8.77
C MET A 242 -13.35 -9.52 8.77
N GLY A 243 -12.92 -10.29 9.77
CA GLY A 243 -13.33 -11.69 9.93
C GLY A 243 -14.83 -11.86 10.19
N GLU A 244 -15.41 -10.99 11.02
CA GLU A 244 -16.85 -10.95 11.25
C GLU A 244 -17.62 -10.51 9.99
N ALA A 245 -17.11 -9.51 9.27
CA ALA A 245 -17.70 -9.08 8.02
C ALA A 245 -17.69 -10.19 6.97
N GLN A 246 -16.58 -10.93 6.85
CA GLN A 246 -16.48 -12.09 5.95
C GLN A 246 -17.48 -13.18 6.32
N LYS A 247 -17.68 -13.43 7.63
CA LYS A 247 -18.66 -14.40 8.12
C LYS A 247 -20.09 -13.94 7.88
N ALA A 248 -20.38 -12.66 8.09
CA ALA A 248 -21.72 -12.08 7.98
C ALA A 248 -22.22 -11.95 6.53
N THR A 249 -21.32 -12.00 5.55
CA THR A 249 -21.65 -11.91 4.12
C THR A 249 -21.41 -13.21 3.36
N GLY A 250 -20.90 -14.25 4.02
CA GLY A 250 -20.57 -15.53 3.39
C GLY A 250 -21.77 -16.32 2.84
N ASP A 251 -23.00 -15.94 3.18
CA ASP A 251 -24.24 -16.52 2.65
C ASP A 251 -24.67 -15.92 1.30
N ILE A 252 -24.06 -14.81 0.88
CA ILE A 252 -24.39 -14.10 -0.36
C ILE A 252 -23.70 -14.80 -1.54
N ASN A 253 -24.45 -15.62 -2.27
CA ASN A 253 -23.93 -16.42 -3.38
C ASN A 253 -24.09 -15.73 -4.75
N GLU A 254 -24.79 -14.59 -4.81
CA GLU A 254 -25.02 -13.85 -6.06
C GLU A 254 -23.78 -13.11 -6.56
N ALA A 255 -22.78 -12.90 -5.70
CA ALA A 255 -21.57 -12.16 -6.01
C ALA A 255 -20.36 -12.77 -5.30
N ARG A 256 -19.19 -12.66 -5.92
CA ARG A 256 -17.91 -12.88 -5.28
C ARG A 256 -17.57 -11.66 -4.43
N LEU A 257 -17.48 -11.88 -3.11
CA LEU A 257 -17.13 -10.86 -2.14
C LEU A 257 -15.69 -11.02 -1.66
N LEU A 258 -14.93 -9.94 -1.69
CA LEU A 258 -13.56 -9.92 -1.19
C LEU A 258 -13.38 -8.75 -0.22
N ILE A 259 -13.03 -9.06 1.02
CA ILE A 259 -12.79 -8.07 2.08
C ILE A 259 -11.29 -7.95 2.32
N VAL A 260 -10.73 -6.79 1.99
CA VAL A 260 -9.28 -6.55 1.99
C VAL A 260 -8.93 -5.28 2.77
N PRO A 261 -7.73 -5.22 3.39
CA PRO A 261 -7.23 -3.98 3.94
C PRO A 261 -6.95 -2.98 2.81
N PRO A 262 -6.94 -1.66 3.10
CA PRO A 262 -6.56 -0.67 2.11
C PRO A 262 -5.06 -0.77 1.76
N PRO A 263 -4.66 -0.28 0.58
CA PRO A 263 -3.24 -0.17 0.23
C PRO A 263 -2.45 0.63 1.27
N LEU A 264 -1.24 0.18 1.59
CA LEU A 264 -0.39 0.84 2.60
C LEU A 264 0.01 2.27 2.21
N ILE A 265 0.23 2.50 0.92
CA ILE A 265 0.58 3.80 0.36
C ILE A 265 -0.47 4.10 -0.71
N GLN A 266 -1.23 5.17 -0.51
CA GLN A 266 -2.21 5.58 -1.50
C GLN A 266 -1.52 5.97 -2.82
N GLY A 267 -2.05 5.48 -3.93
CA GLY A 267 -1.50 5.71 -5.27
C GLY A 267 -0.43 4.71 -5.72
N ILE A 268 0.07 3.83 -4.84
CA ILE A 268 1.04 2.79 -5.21
C ILE A 268 0.61 1.46 -4.60
N GLY A 269 0.20 0.53 -5.45
CA GLY A 269 -0.17 -0.84 -5.05
C GLY A 269 -1.65 -1.13 -5.18
N SER A 270 -1.96 -2.42 -5.26
CA SER A 270 -3.33 -2.93 -5.25
C SER A 270 -3.87 -3.05 -3.83
N ALA A 271 -5.19 -3.24 -3.71
CA ALA A 271 -5.77 -3.64 -2.45
C ALA A 271 -5.35 -5.10 -2.18
N GLY A 272 -4.26 -5.29 -1.42
CA GLY A 272 -3.62 -6.60 -1.22
C GLY A 272 -2.10 -6.47 -1.02
N GLY A 273 -1.43 -7.61 -0.85
CA GLY A 273 0.01 -7.65 -0.55
C GLY A 273 0.90 -7.40 -1.77
N TYR A 274 0.61 -8.03 -2.91
CA TYR A 274 1.39 -7.91 -4.14
C TYR A 274 0.51 -8.03 -5.41
N ARG A 275 1.05 -7.56 -6.54
CA ARG A 275 0.48 -7.74 -7.88
C ARG A 275 1.55 -8.26 -8.84
N LEU A 276 1.27 -9.39 -9.47
CA LEU A 276 2.06 -9.99 -10.55
C LEU A 276 1.33 -9.79 -11.87
N MET A 277 2.04 -9.31 -12.90
CA MET A 277 1.50 -9.20 -14.25
C MET A 277 1.87 -10.43 -15.05
N VAL A 278 0.89 -11.23 -15.45
CA VAL A 278 1.10 -12.35 -16.40
C VAL A 278 0.90 -11.83 -17.81
N GLN A 279 1.96 -11.78 -18.61
CA GLN A 279 1.98 -11.20 -19.96
C GLN A 279 1.90 -12.31 -21.01
N ASP A 280 1.09 -12.10 -22.04
CA ASP A 280 1.09 -12.91 -23.26
C ASP A 280 2.02 -12.28 -24.31
N GLN A 281 3.23 -12.83 -24.43
CA GLN A 281 4.23 -12.38 -25.41
C GLN A 281 4.13 -13.15 -26.74
N GLY A 282 3.49 -14.33 -26.72
CA GLY A 282 3.28 -15.18 -27.90
C GLY A 282 2.02 -14.86 -28.71
N GLY A 283 1.10 -14.05 -28.18
CA GLY A 283 -0.13 -13.65 -28.88
C GLY A 283 -1.18 -14.77 -28.95
N HIS A 284 -1.25 -15.61 -27.92
CA HIS A 284 -2.19 -16.73 -27.81
C HIS A 284 -3.65 -16.26 -27.67
N GLY A 285 -3.86 -15.05 -27.15
CA GLY A 285 -5.16 -14.41 -27.06
C GLY A 285 -5.82 -14.54 -25.69
N TYR A 286 -6.95 -13.84 -25.54
CA TYR A 286 -7.50 -13.54 -24.21
C TYR A 286 -8.03 -14.78 -23.45
N GLN A 287 -8.61 -15.76 -24.14
CA GLN A 287 -9.16 -16.95 -23.50
C GLN A 287 -8.04 -17.82 -22.90
N ASP A 288 -6.98 -18.07 -23.68
CA ASP A 288 -5.82 -18.85 -23.22
C ASP A 288 -5.05 -18.13 -22.13
N MET A 289 -4.92 -16.80 -22.24
CA MET A 289 -4.32 -15.98 -21.19
C MET A 289 -5.13 -16.05 -19.88
N GLY A 290 -6.47 -15.99 -19.95
CA GLY A 290 -7.34 -16.17 -18.80
C GLY A 290 -7.18 -17.53 -18.15
N LYS A 291 -7.21 -18.61 -18.96
CA LYS A 291 -7.01 -19.98 -18.49
C LYS A 291 -5.66 -20.14 -17.79
N THR A 292 -4.59 -19.65 -18.40
CA THR A 292 -3.22 -19.71 -17.85
C THR A 292 -3.12 -18.99 -16.51
N ALA A 293 -3.74 -17.81 -16.39
CA ALA A 293 -3.79 -17.07 -15.13
C ALA A 293 -4.58 -17.83 -14.06
N TYR A 294 -5.74 -18.42 -14.38
CA TYR A 294 -6.52 -19.22 -13.44
C TYR A 294 -5.80 -20.49 -13.00
N ASP A 295 -5.07 -21.15 -13.88
CA ASP A 295 -4.24 -22.32 -13.56
C ASP A 295 -3.11 -21.94 -12.60
N LEU A 296 -2.45 -20.80 -12.84
CA LEU A 296 -1.45 -20.24 -11.92
C LEU A 296 -2.06 -19.92 -10.55
N ILE A 297 -3.21 -19.26 -10.51
CA ILE A 297 -3.95 -18.92 -9.28
C ILE A 297 -4.34 -20.18 -8.50
N GLY A 298 -4.80 -21.22 -9.20
CA GLY A 298 -5.17 -22.50 -8.60
C GLY A 298 -4.00 -23.16 -7.87
N LYS A 299 -2.81 -23.14 -8.48
CA LYS A 299 -1.57 -23.63 -7.86
C LYS A 299 -1.08 -22.69 -6.75
N ALA A 300 -1.20 -21.38 -6.94
CA ALA A 300 -0.74 -20.38 -5.98
C ALA A 300 -1.50 -20.49 -4.65
N ASN A 301 -2.82 -20.67 -4.70
CA ASN A 301 -3.64 -20.85 -3.50
C ASN A 301 -3.39 -22.18 -2.76
N GLN A 302 -2.66 -23.12 -3.36
CA GLN A 302 -2.22 -24.37 -2.72
C GLN A 302 -0.77 -24.28 -2.21
N THR A 303 -0.05 -23.19 -2.53
CA THR A 303 1.36 -23.02 -2.21
C THR A 303 1.53 -22.36 -0.85
N LYS A 304 2.36 -22.97 0.02
CA LYS A 304 2.67 -22.41 1.34
C LYS A 304 3.35 -21.04 1.20
N GLY A 305 2.88 -20.06 1.95
CA GLY A 305 3.40 -18.68 1.93
C GLY A 305 2.51 -17.71 1.15
N LEU A 306 1.66 -18.21 0.25
CA LEU A 306 0.72 -17.39 -0.52
C LEU A 306 -0.69 -17.52 0.08
N ALA A 307 -1.45 -16.44 0.05
CA ALA A 307 -2.84 -16.44 0.49
C ALA A 307 -3.69 -15.53 -0.40
N GLN A 308 -4.96 -15.90 -0.58
CA GLN A 308 -5.96 -15.13 -1.30
C GLN A 308 -5.44 -14.61 -2.65
N VAL A 309 -4.91 -15.51 -3.49
CA VAL A 309 -4.46 -15.14 -4.84
C VAL A 309 -5.68 -15.12 -5.75
N TYR A 310 -5.87 -14.04 -6.52
CA TYR A 310 -7.03 -13.87 -7.39
C TYR A 310 -6.75 -12.97 -8.60
N THR A 311 -7.68 -13.02 -9.55
CA THR A 311 -7.84 -12.01 -10.59
C THR A 311 -9.33 -11.69 -10.75
N PHE A 312 -9.62 -10.50 -11.30
CA PHE A 312 -10.94 -10.10 -11.80
C PHE A 312 -10.97 -10.08 -13.34
N PHE A 313 -9.92 -10.57 -13.99
CA PHE A 313 -9.93 -10.75 -15.44
C PHE A 313 -10.94 -11.84 -15.82
N ASP A 314 -11.82 -11.48 -16.75
CA ASP A 314 -12.91 -12.34 -17.20
C ASP A 314 -13.11 -12.15 -18.71
N THR A 315 -13.23 -13.26 -19.44
CA THR A 315 -13.46 -13.28 -20.90
C THR A 315 -14.85 -13.79 -21.28
N ALA A 316 -15.69 -14.08 -20.30
CA ALA A 316 -17.04 -14.61 -20.43
C ALA A 316 -18.11 -13.50 -20.45
N THR A 317 -17.72 -12.22 -20.56
CA THR A 317 -18.69 -11.12 -20.63
C THR A 317 -19.51 -11.22 -21.92
N PRO A 318 -20.85 -11.31 -21.83
CA PRO A 318 -21.71 -11.37 -23.01
C PRO A 318 -21.61 -10.10 -23.85
N ARG A 319 -21.60 -10.28 -25.18
CA ARG A 319 -21.51 -9.23 -26.20
C ARG A 319 -22.39 -9.57 -27.37
N ILE A 320 -23.02 -8.55 -27.95
CA ILE A 320 -23.77 -8.69 -29.20
C ILE A 320 -22.87 -8.23 -30.34
N PHE A 321 -22.53 -9.13 -31.24
CA PHE A 321 -21.78 -8.83 -32.46
C PHE A 321 -22.74 -8.57 -33.61
N ALA A 322 -22.72 -7.34 -34.14
CA ALA A 322 -23.48 -6.96 -35.33
C ALA A 322 -22.64 -7.22 -36.60
N ASP A 323 -22.96 -8.30 -37.31
CA ASP A 323 -22.32 -8.70 -38.56
C ASP A 323 -23.07 -8.07 -39.75
N VAL A 324 -22.56 -6.94 -40.22
CA VAL A 324 -23.16 -6.16 -41.32
C VAL A 324 -22.87 -6.83 -42.66
N ASP A 325 -23.92 -7.28 -43.33
CA ASP A 325 -23.85 -7.84 -44.67
C ASP A 325 -23.71 -6.71 -45.69
N ARG A 326 -22.47 -6.47 -46.11
CA ARG A 326 -22.13 -5.43 -47.09
C ARG A 326 -22.80 -5.64 -48.45
N THR A 327 -23.03 -6.90 -48.84
CA THR A 327 -23.68 -7.23 -50.11
C THR A 327 -25.14 -6.81 -50.06
N LYS A 328 -25.84 -7.19 -48.99
CA LYS A 328 -27.25 -6.83 -48.78
C LYS A 328 -27.45 -5.33 -48.53
N ALA A 329 -26.52 -4.71 -47.82
CA ALA A 329 -26.50 -3.26 -47.63
C ALA A 329 -26.40 -2.52 -48.97
N ASN A 330 -25.50 -2.94 -49.87
CA ASN A 330 -25.38 -2.38 -51.22
C ASN A 330 -26.65 -2.59 -52.07
N MET A 331 -27.27 -3.76 -52.01
CA MET A 331 -28.53 -4.04 -52.74
C MET A 331 -29.68 -3.14 -52.29
N LEU A 332 -29.75 -2.81 -51.00
CA LEU A 332 -30.75 -1.90 -50.43
C LEU A 332 -30.34 -0.43 -50.48
N GLY A 333 -29.21 -0.11 -51.12
CA GLY A 333 -28.68 1.25 -51.22
C GLY A 333 -28.33 1.87 -49.86
N VAL A 334 -27.96 1.05 -48.87
CA VAL A 334 -27.55 1.50 -47.53
C VAL A 334 -26.03 1.40 -47.42
N PRO A 335 -25.29 2.52 -47.38
CA PRO A 335 -23.85 2.49 -47.15
C PRO A 335 -23.54 1.93 -45.74
N PRO A 336 -22.52 1.05 -45.59
CA PRO A 336 -22.14 0.53 -44.27
C PRO A 336 -21.84 1.62 -43.23
N GLU A 337 -21.31 2.77 -43.65
CA GLU A 337 -21.05 3.91 -42.76
C GLU A 337 -22.33 4.42 -42.08
N ARG A 338 -23.46 4.42 -42.79
CA ARG A 338 -24.77 4.83 -42.26
C ARG A 338 -25.33 3.84 -41.25
N VAL A 339 -24.99 2.55 -41.38
CA VAL A 339 -25.33 1.53 -40.38
C VAL A 339 -24.53 1.76 -39.11
N PHE A 340 -23.22 2.01 -39.25
CA PHE A 340 -22.35 2.28 -38.10
C PHE A 340 -22.73 3.59 -37.38
N GLU A 341 -23.01 4.66 -38.13
CA GLU A 341 -23.50 5.93 -37.58
C GLU A 341 -24.80 5.73 -36.79
N ALA A 342 -25.78 5.01 -37.36
CA ALA A 342 -27.04 4.73 -36.68
C ALA A 342 -26.83 3.94 -35.37
N LEU A 343 -26.04 2.87 -35.40
CA LEU A 343 -25.72 2.08 -34.20
C LEU A 343 -24.99 2.94 -33.15
N GLN A 344 -24.05 3.78 -33.57
CA GLN A 344 -23.32 4.68 -32.68
C GLN A 344 -24.26 5.69 -32.00
N VAL A 345 -25.14 6.35 -32.76
CA VAL A 345 -26.07 7.35 -32.21
C VAL A 345 -27.10 6.69 -31.31
N TYR A 346 -27.75 5.61 -31.76
CA TYR A 346 -28.83 4.98 -31.00
C TYR A 346 -28.33 4.28 -29.73
N LEU A 347 -27.19 3.58 -29.78
CA LEU A 347 -26.70 2.77 -28.67
C LEU A 347 -25.59 3.46 -27.87
N GLY A 348 -24.62 4.07 -28.55
CA GLY A 348 -23.40 4.62 -27.95
C GLY A 348 -23.50 6.06 -27.46
N SER A 349 -24.62 6.73 -27.73
CA SER A 349 -24.83 8.17 -27.56
C SER A 349 -23.92 9.02 -28.46
N ALA A 350 -24.48 10.05 -29.08
CA ALA A 350 -23.75 11.02 -29.88
C ALA A 350 -23.74 12.39 -29.20
N PHE A 351 -22.57 13.00 -29.08
CA PHE A 351 -22.47 14.42 -28.72
C PHE A 351 -23.00 15.26 -29.88
N VAL A 352 -23.91 16.18 -29.57
CA VAL A 352 -24.48 17.09 -30.58
C VAL A 352 -23.81 18.45 -30.46
N ASN A 353 -23.94 19.08 -29.30
CA ASN A 353 -23.39 20.40 -28.99
C ASN A 353 -23.47 20.65 -27.48
N ASP A 354 -23.09 21.86 -27.08
CA ASP A 354 -23.30 22.35 -25.72
C ASP A 354 -24.45 23.36 -25.70
N PHE A 355 -25.15 23.43 -24.57
CA PHE A 355 -26.17 24.44 -24.31
C PHE A 355 -25.94 25.12 -22.95
N ASN A 356 -26.25 26.41 -22.84
CA ASN A 356 -26.11 27.14 -21.59
C ASN A 356 -27.45 27.15 -20.85
N LEU A 357 -27.44 26.76 -19.58
CA LEU A 357 -28.57 26.82 -18.67
C LEU A 357 -28.11 27.39 -17.34
N LEU A 358 -28.71 28.50 -16.92
CA LEU A 358 -28.43 29.16 -15.64
C LEU A 358 -26.94 29.52 -15.46
N GLY A 359 -26.28 29.98 -16.54
CA GLY A 359 -24.87 30.39 -16.51
C GLY A 359 -23.89 29.21 -16.47
N ARG A 360 -24.37 27.97 -16.62
CA ARG A 360 -23.54 26.77 -16.75
C ARG A 360 -23.74 26.15 -18.12
N THR A 361 -22.64 25.72 -18.71
CA THR A 361 -22.62 25.02 -20.00
C THR A 361 -22.81 23.53 -19.76
N TYR A 362 -23.79 22.93 -20.42
CA TYR A 362 -24.13 21.52 -20.34
C TYR A 362 -23.99 20.85 -21.70
N ARG A 363 -23.56 19.59 -21.69
CA ARG A 363 -23.42 18.77 -22.89
C ARG A 363 -24.78 18.23 -23.34
N VAL A 364 -25.11 18.39 -24.62
CA VAL A 364 -26.26 17.74 -25.26
C VAL A 364 -25.82 16.44 -25.92
N THR A 365 -26.45 15.34 -25.52
CA THR A 365 -26.21 14.01 -26.09
C THR A 365 -27.50 13.42 -26.63
N ALA A 366 -27.47 12.91 -27.86
CA ALA A 366 -28.55 12.14 -28.44
C ALA A 366 -28.32 10.64 -28.22
N GLN A 367 -29.33 9.90 -27.78
CA GLN A 367 -29.31 8.44 -27.63
C GLN A 367 -30.74 7.91 -27.84
N ALA A 368 -30.91 6.67 -28.27
CA ALA A 368 -32.22 6.02 -28.19
C ALA A 368 -32.66 5.88 -26.73
N ASP A 369 -33.96 6.08 -26.48
CA ASP A 369 -34.54 5.82 -25.18
C ASP A 369 -34.44 4.32 -24.82
N SER A 370 -34.32 4.03 -23.53
CA SER A 370 -33.99 2.71 -22.98
C SER A 370 -34.87 1.58 -23.54
N PRO A 371 -36.23 1.71 -23.60
CA PRO A 371 -37.10 0.63 -24.07
C PRO A 371 -36.83 0.17 -25.52
N PHE A 372 -36.18 1.00 -26.34
CA PHE A 372 -35.91 0.71 -27.76
C PHE A 372 -34.49 0.19 -28.01
N ARG A 373 -33.75 -0.18 -26.97
CA ARG A 373 -32.37 -0.69 -27.08
C ARG A 373 -32.00 -1.73 -26.02
N ASN A 374 -32.98 -2.40 -25.43
CA ASN A 374 -32.75 -3.37 -24.36
C ASN A 374 -32.50 -4.78 -24.89
N THR A 375 -33.11 -5.14 -26.03
CA THR A 375 -32.99 -6.47 -26.62
C THR A 375 -32.38 -6.41 -28.02
N THR A 376 -31.89 -7.56 -28.49
CA THR A 376 -31.39 -7.72 -29.88
C THR A 376 -32.48 -7.39 -30.92
N ALA A 377 -33.75 -7.70 -30.60
CA ALA A 377 -34.88 -7.36 -31.46
C ALA A 377 -35.09 -5.85 -31.57
N ASP A 378 -34.93 -5.12 -30.47
CA ASP A 378 -35.03 -3.66 -30.48
C ASP A 378 -33.91 -3.04 -31.33
N ILE A 379 -32.68 -3.55 -31.17
CA ILE A 379 -31.53 -3.12 -31.99
C ILE A 379 -31.77 -3.40 -33.48
N ALA A 380 -32.36 -4.55 -33.82
CA ALA A 380 -32.68 -4.90 -35.20
C ALA A 380 -33.75 -3.98 -35.82
N ASN A 381 -34.65 -3.43 -35.00
CA ASN A 381 -35.72 -2.52 -35.43
C ASN A 381 -35.27 -1.07 -35.59
N LEU A 382 -34.09 -0.70 -35.07
CA LEU A 382 -33.49 0.60 -35.35
C LEU A 382 -33.32 0.78 -36.86
N LYS A 383 -33.50 2.00 -37.36
CA LYS A 383 -33.54 2.27 -38.81
C LYS A 383 -32.42 3.21 -39.22
N THR A 384 -31.88 2.97 -40.40
CA THR A 384 -30.96 3.89 -41.08
C THR A 384 -31.51 4.28 -42.44
N ARG A 385 -31.04 5.39 -42.99
CA ARG A 385 -31.53 5.93 -44.27
C ARG A 385 -30.73 5.37 -45.44
N SER A 386 -31.42 4.91 -46.48
CA SER A 386 -30.81 4.53 -47.76
C SER A 386 -30.53 5.75 -48.66
N ASN A 387 -29.75 5.55 -49.72
CA ASN A 387 -29.50 6.54 -50.77
C ASN A 387 -30.79 6.94 -51.53
N THR A 388 -31.83 6.10 -51.50
CA THR A 388 -33.14 6.41 -52.07
C THR A 388 -34.02 7.24 -51.12
N GLY A 389 -33.56 7.49 -49.89
CA GLY A 389 -34.28 8.24 -48.86
C GLY A 389 -35.19 7.38 -47.98
N GLU A 390 -35.37 6.10 -48.31
CA GLU A 390 -36.17 5.15 -47.53
C GLU A 390 -35.47 4.77 -46.22
N MET A 391 -36.27 4.44 -45.20
CA MET A 391 -35.74 4.01 -43.89
C MET A 391 -35.70 2.48 -43.82
N VAL A 392 -34.49 1.94 -43.73
CA VAL A 392 -34.23 0.50 -43.71
C VAL A 392 -33.89 0.06 -42.28
N PRO A 393 -34.59 -0.94 -41.71
CA PRO A 393 -34.20 -1.53 -40.42
C PRO A 393 -32.80 -2.14 -40.47
N ILE A 394 -32.03 -2.01 -39.39
CA ILE A 394 -30.66 -2.53 -39.30
C ILE A 394 -30.67 -4.06 -39.41
N GLY A 395 -31.67 -4.74 -38.85
CA GLY A 395 -31.85 -6.18 -38.99
C GLY A 395 -32.02 -6.66 -40.44
N SER A 396 -32.37 -5.76 -41.38
CA SER A 396 -32.42 -6.09 -42.80
C SER A 396 -31.04 -6.21 -43.43
N VAL A 397 -30.02 -5.53 -42.89
CA VAL A 397 -28.65 -5.46 -43.44
C VAL A 397 -27.58 -6.00 -42.48
N SER A 398 -27.96 -6.44 -41.29
CA SER A 398 -27.05 -6.93 -40.25
C SER A 398 -27.64 -8.14 -39.54
N THR A 399 -26.77 -9.10 -39.19
CA THR A 399 -27.13 -10.24 -38.36
C THR A 399 -26.47 -10.10 -36.99
N PHE A 400 -27.23 -10.34 -35.92
CA PHE A 400 -26.72 -10.23 -34.55
C PHE A 400 -26.36 -11.61 -34.03
N ARG A 401 -25.17 -11.75 -33.45
CA ARG A 401 -24.67 -12.99 -32.85
C ARG A 401 -24.19 -12.73 -31.44
N ASP A 402 -24.58 -13.59 -30.51
CA ASP A 402 -24.02 -13.56 -29.16
C ASP A 402 -22.58 -14.08 -29.20
N LYS A 403 -21.68 -13.31 -28.61
CA LYS A 403 -20.27 -13.65 -28.40
C LYS A 403 -19.91 -13.34 -26.96
N THR A 404 -18.79 -13.89 -26.50
CA THR A 404 -18.18 -13.46 -25.24
C THR A 404 -16.84 -12.80 -25.52
N GLY A 405 -16.40 -11.94 -24.61
CA GLY A 405 -15.07 -11.38 -24.67
C GLY A 405 -14.72 -10.61 -23.39
N PRO A 406 -13.46 -10.16 -23.26
CA PRO A 406 -13.03 -9.43 -22.08
C PRO A 406 -13.65 -8.04 -22.04
N TYR A 407 -14.37 -7.68 -20.97
CA TYR A 407 -14.90 -6.31 -20.80
C TYR A 407 -13.77 -5.27 -20.74
N ARG A 408 -12.63 -5.63 -20.14
CA ARG A 408 -11.42 -4.82 -20.00
C ARG A 408 -10.22 -5.63 -20.47
N VAL A 409 -9.37 -5.01 -21.30
CA VAL A 409 -8.09 -5.57 -21.72
C VAL A 409 -6.98 -4.77 -21.05
N VAL A 410 -6.23 -5.41 -20.17
CA VAL A 410 -5.06 -4.80 -19.53
C VAL A 410 -3.85 -5.04 -20.41
N ARG A 411 -2.97 -4.03 -20.48
CA ARG A 411 -1.65 -4.16 -21.10
C ARG A 411 -0.58 -3.73 -20.11
N TYR A 412 0.54 -4.43 -20.13
CA TYR A 412 1.73 -4.10 -19.34
C TYR A 412 2.94 -4.19 -20.25
N ASN A 413 3.76 -3.13 -20.28
CA ASN A 413 4.88 -3.01 -21.23
C ASN A 413 4.50 -3.35 -22.68
N LEU A 414 3.32 -2.86 -23.12
CA LEU A 414 2.68 -3.07 -24.43
C LEU A 414 2.13 -4.48 -24.71
N PHE A 415 2.44 -5.48 -23.87
CA PHE A 415 1.87 -6.82 -24.00
C PHE A 415 0.49 -6.92 -23.33
N PRO A 416 -0.48 -7.65 -23.91
CA PRO A 416 -1.67 -8.06 -23.17
C PRO A 416 -1.28 -8.77 -21.88
N ALA A 417 -1.93 -8.39 -20.77
CA ALA A 417 -1.57 -8.92 -19.45
C ALA A 417 -2.80 -9.19 -18.59
N VAL A 418 -2.63 -10.08 -17.62
CA VAL A 418 -3.58 -10.33 -16.53
C VAL A 418 -2.95 -9.93 -15.21
N GLU A 419 -3.68 -9.11 -14.47
CA GLU A 419 -3.33 -8.72 -13.11
C GLU A 419 -3.67 -9.89 -12.17
N VAL A 420 -2.65 -10.49 -11.56
CA VAL A 420 -2.79 -11.52 -10.52
C VAL A 420 -2.41 -10.88 -9.19
N ASP A 421 -3.42 -10.59 -8.39
CA ASP A 421 -3.28 -10.01 -7.05
C ASP A 421 -3.20 -11.13 -6.00
N GLY A 422 -2.48 -10.89 -4.92
CA GLY A 422 -2.39 -11.84 -3.80
C GLY A 422 -1.89 -11.21 -2.51
N ASP A 423 -1.95 -11.97 -1.43
CA ASP A 423 -1.44 -11.57 -0.13
C ASP A 423 -0.48 -12.62 0.46
N THR A 424 0.20 -12.24 1.53
CA THR A 424 1.14 -13.06 2.27
C THR A 424 0.40 -13.92 3.30
N ALA A 425 0.66 -15.23 3.29
CA ALA A 425 0.07 -16.13 4.27
C ALA A 425 0.55 -15.81 5.69
N LYS A 426 -0.32 -16.07 6.68
CA LYS A 426 0.02 -15.89 8.10
C LYS A 426 1.30 -16.63 8.46
N GLY A 427 2.25 -15.91 9.08
CA GLY A 427 3.55 -16.45 9.49
C GLY A 427 4.63 -16.46 8.41
N SER A 428 4.35 -15.94 7.21
CA SER A 428 5.35 -15.70 6.15
C SER A 428 5.61 -14.20 6.01
N SER A 429 6.76 -13.82 5.45
CA SER A 429 7.05 -12.43 5.10
C SER A 429 6.71 -12.13 3.65
N SER A 430 6.52 -10.84 3.31
CA SER A 430 6.25 -10.45 1.93
C SER A 430 7.37 -10.91 0.99
N GLY A 431 8.64 -10.83 1.41
CA GLY A 431 9.76 -11.31 0.60
C GLY A 431 9.70 -12.80 0.31
N GLN A 432 9.31 -13.62 1.30
CA GLN A 432 9.14 -15.07 1.10
C GLN A 432 7.99 -15.38 0.14
N SER A 433 6.88 -14.65 0.23
CA SER A 433 5.74 -14.78 -0.67
C SER A 433 6.11 -14.43 -2.11
N LEU A 434 6.85 -13.34 -2.32
CA LEU A 434 7.28 -12.91 -3.65
C LEU A 434 8.16 -13.98 -4.30
N ILE A 435 9.17 -14.49 -3.57
CA ILE A 435 10.05 -15.57 -4.07
C ILE A 435 9.25 -16.84 -4.39
N ALA A 436 8.28 -17.21 -3.53
CA ALA A 436 7.46 -18.39 -3.75
C ALA A 436 6.55 -18.26 -4.99
N MET A 437 5.96 -17.07 -5.19
CA MET A 437 5.11 -16.79 -6.34
C MET A 437 5.91 -16.70 -7.63
N GLU A 438 7.09 -16.08 -7.61
CA GLU A 438 8.01 -16.00 -8.75
C GLU A 438 8.45 -17.40 -9.21
N LYS A 439 8.94 -18.23 -8.28
CA LYS A 439 9.31 -19.63 -8.57
C LYS A 439 8.13 -20.45 -9.11
N LEU A 440 6.93 -20.19 -8.61
CA LEU A 440 5.73 -20.83 -9.12
C LEU A 440 5.41 -20.36 -10.55
N ALA A 441 5.49 -19.06 -10.81
CA ALA A 441 5.24 -18.50 -12.14
C ALA A 441 6.25 -19.03 -13.16
N ASP A 442 7.55 -19.11 -12.81
CA ASP A 442 8.61 -19.67 -13.66
C ASP A 442 8.35 -21.11 -14.10
N THR A 443 7.67 -21.89 -13.27
CA THR A 443 7.42 -23.32 -13.52
C THR A 443 6.03 -23.62 -14.05
N ALA A 444 5.05 -22.75 -13.75
CA ALA A 444 3.66 -22.96 -14.12
C ALA A 444 3.27 -22.30 -15.44
N LEU A 445 3.96 -21.23 -15.85
CA LEU A 445 3.65 -20.51 -17.08
C LEU A 445 4.21 -21.24 -18.31
N PRO A 446 3.38 -21.52 -19.33
CA PRO A 446 3.85 -22.10 -20.60
C PRO A 446 4.78 -21.16 -21.37
N ALA A 447 5.51 -21.71 -22.33
CA ALA A 447 6.33 -20.92 -23.25
C ALA A 447 5.49 -19.84 -23.97
N GLY A 448 6.04 -18.63 -24.07
CA GLY A 448 5.36 -17.47 -24.66
C GLY A 448 4.51 -16.66 -23.67
N TYR A 449 4.43 -17.09 -22.41
CA TYR A 449 4.00 -16.24 -21.30
C TYR A 449 5.21 -15.78 -20.48
N ALA A 450 5.14 -14.55 -19.98
CA ALA A 450 6.11 -13.99 -19.05
C ALA A 450 5.39 -13.49 -17.80
N HIS A 451 6.13 -13.25 -16.72
CA HIS A 451 5.62 -12.59 -15.53
C HIS A 451 6.50 -11.40 -15.16
N GLU A 452 5.89 -10.38 -14.56
CA GLU A 452 6.61 -9.20 -14.10
C GLU A 452 5.97 -8.62 -12.84
N TRP A 453 6.79 -8.20 -11.88
CA TRP A 453 6.32 -7.51 -10.69
C TRP A 453 5.94 -6.06 -11.00
N THR A 454 4.90 -5.56 -10.32
CA THR A 454 4.52 -4.15 -10.41
C THR A 454 4.22 -3.55 -9.03
N GLY A 455 4.04 -2.23 -8.98
CA GLY A 455 3.66 -1.51 -7.76
C GLY A 455 4.62 -1.75 -6.59
N ILE A 456 4.06 -2.10 -5.43
CA ILE A 456 4.82 -2.32 -4.19
C ILE A 456 5.79 -3.51 -4.33
N ALA A 457 5.37 -4.58 -5.01
CA ALA A 457 6.20 -5.77 -5.19
C ALA A 457 7.46 -5.47 -6.01
N TYR A 458 7.33 -4.66 -7.06
CA TYR A 458 8.47 -4.18 -7.83
C TYR A 458 9.43 -3.37 -6.96
N GLN A 459 8.93 -2.42 -6.16
CA GLN A 459 9.76 -1.59 -5.28
C GLN A 459 10.44 -2.36 -4.15
N GLN A 460 9.90 -3.52 -3.76
CA GLN A 460 10.50 -4.37 -2.74
C GLN A 460 11.66 -5.20 -3.28
N ILE A 461 11.62 -5.57 -4.56
CA ILE A 461 12.62 -6.41 -5.22
C ILE A 461 13.71 -5.56 -5.90
N SER A 462 13.37 -4.34 -6.35
CA SER A 462 14.30 -3.36 -6.92
C SER A 462 15.16 -2.68 -5.86
#